data_AF-A0A9P0AAY2-F1
#
_entry.id   AF-A0A9P0AAY2-F1
#
_cell.length_a   1.000
_cell.length_b   1.000
_cell.length_c   1.000
_cell.angle_alpha   90.00
_cell.angle_beta   90.00
_cell.angle_gamma   90.00
#
_symmetry.space_group_name_H-M   'P 1'
#
loop_
_entity.id
_entity.type
_entity.pdbx_description
1 polymer ?
#
loop_
_entity_poly.entity_id
_entity_poly.type
_entity_poly.pdbx_seq_one_letter_code
_entity_poly.pdbx_strand_id
1 'polypeptide(L)'
;MCKAVLYSTTLLFATALGYLVDRSLEPKAHGRDVVETVVHRIQRARVFSDDKDFFRRVAYTESKFGEDPETYRDGYYGGIWQFDRLAATQKDDPHYAPDRLNIIHQGIKREWGIDWKQVTNEDLLKPFYSGLAFAVYVELTSPSRAPIPDTVKGQDGYWKDWYNTNYKGKYGDFETRVQELLEEDMRAEGGKIDMMVVVDGSFRVGFDAFASVRDSVARLVSAFDLKEAHIGMVTYSSEVTRRIPLMNSFPMAKLQERILGMPYPRGAANPHTGIMRAVREFQSLPEARKRGGVPRLLLVFTSGQYDLGDDPAEAAKFAAESDIKTCAFGVGLSINMKEVHAIANNDPDFFFMTKFNEALKEQIARVVRRMKSVPQTPMVGSEMTETMKRASEKRYYRVRVPENGLTIHLINEKGATRGFWAYTPASEQPSSALFDGVLAAGATFIPPPRTRAPSRDVTIVLESSEPDSFVRMKIVAGATTKAPAVN
;
A
#
# COMPACT_ATOMS: atom_id res chain seq x y z
N MET A 1 13.52 0.57 -60.85
CA MET A 1 14.18 -0.43 -59.99
C MET A 1 14.08 0.03 -58.54
N CYS A 2 13.00 -0.32 -57.84
CA CYS A 2 12.83 -0.05 -56.41
C CYS A 2 13.58 -1.12 -55.61
N LYS A 3 14.53 -0.72 -54.76
CA LYS A 3 15.16 -1.60 -53.78
C LYS A 3 14.31 -1.61 -52.51
N ALA A 4 13.64 -2.72 -52.26
CA ALA A 4 13.03 -3.02 -50.97
C ALA A 4 14.15 -3.32 -49.95
N VAL A 5 14.20 -2.55 -48.87
CA VAL A 5 15.02 -2.85 -47.70
C VAL A 5 14.16 -3.69 -46.76
N LEU A 6 14.43 -4.99 -46.68
CA LEU A 6 13.87 -5.84 -45.63
C LEU A 6 14.56 -5.48 -44.30
N TYR A 7 13.78 -4.91 -43.37
CA TYR A 7 14.17 -4.89 -41.97
C TYR A 7 13.96 -6.29 -41.40
N SER A 8 15.06 -6.99 -41.14
CA SER A 8 15.09 -8.23 -40.38
C SER A 8 14.79 -7.92 -38.91
N THR A 9 13.57 -8.18 -38.47
CA THR A 9 13.19 -8.21 -37.05
C THR A 9 13.80 -9.44 -36.41
N THR A 10 14.99 -9.30 -35.83
CA THR A 10 15.60 -10.33 -34.99
C THR A 10 14.81 -10.41 -33.67
N LEU A 11 13.91 -11.38 -33.58
CA LEU A 11 13.20 -11.75 -32.37
C LEU A 11 14.22 -12.39 -31.40
N LEU A 12 14.74 -11.61 -30.46
CA LEU A 12 15.58 -12.15 -29.39
C LEU A 12 14.68 -12.92 -28.41
N PHE A 13 14.77 -14.24 -28.42
CA PHE A 13 14.38 -15.06 -27.27
C PHE A 13 15.37 -14.76 -26.14
N ALA A 14 15.06 -13.76 -25.31
CA ALA A 14 15.83 -13.46 -24.11
C ALA A 14 15.47 -14.48 -23.03
N THR A 15 16.32 -15.49 -22.83
CA THR A 15 16.43 -16.17 -21.54
C THR A 15 17.00 -15.15 -20.54
N ALA A 16 16.12 -14.38 -19.90
CA ALA A 16 16.51 -13.36 -18.93
C ALA A 16 17.07 -14.04 -17.67
N LEU A 17 18.40 -13.99 -17.51
CA LEU A 17 19.04 -14.11 -16.21
C LEU A 17 18.56 -12.92 -15.36
N GLY A 18 17.66 -13.17 -14.42
CA GLY A 18 17.02 -12.15 -13.57
C GLY A 18 18.02 -11.37 -12.73
N TYR A 19 18.23 -10.11 -13.08
CA TYR A 19 18.81 -9.08 -12.24
C TYR A 19 17.65 -8.17 -11.80
N LEU A 20 17.63 -7.79 -10.52
CA LEU A 20 16.67 -6.83 -9.98
C LEU A 20 16.77 -5.52 -10.77
N VAL A 21 15.68 -5.15 -11.43
CA VAL A 21 15.50 -3.83 -12.06
C VAL A 21 14.97 -2.89 -10.98
N ASP A 22 15.65 -1.75 -10.80
CA ASP A 22 15.26 -0.68 -9.87
C ASP A 22 15.32 0.67 -10.57
N ARG A 23 14.17 1.11 -11.10
CA ARG A 23 14.01 2.38 -11.81
C ARG A 23 14.08 3.58 -10.87
N SER A 24 13.99 3.40 -9.55
CA SER A 24 14.18 4.52 -8.61
C SER A 24 15.60 5.08 -8.63
N LEU A 25 16.56 4.32 -9.17
CA LEU A 25 17.96 4.70 -9.34
C LEU A 25 18.29 5.16 -10.77
N GLU A 26 17.33 5.11 -11.69
CA GLU A 26 17.49 5.58 -13.06
C GLU A 26 17.28 7.11 -13.13
N PRO A 27 18.20 7.87 -13.74
CA PRO A 27 18.01 9.31 -13.93
C PRO A 27 16.72 9.61 -14.69
N LYS A 28 15.95 10.58 -14.20
CA LYS A 28 14.69 11.08 -14.78
C LYS A 28 13.55 10.05 -14.85
N ALA A 29 13.68 8.91 -14.16
CA ALA A 29 12.54 8.02 -13.96
C ALA A 29 11.42 8.75 -13.20
N HIS A 30 10.18 8.38 -13.49
CA HIS A 30 8.99 9.05 -12.99
C HIS A 30 7.79 8.11 -13.01
N GLY A 31 6.67 8.58 -12.47
CA GLY A 31 5.41 7.86 -12.35
C GLY A 31 5.18 7.32 -10.94
N ARG A 32 3.91 6.96 -10.69
CA ARG A 32 3.44 6.49 -9.38
C ARG A 32 4.29 5.35 -8.81
N ASP A 33 4.59 4.32 -9.60
CA ASP A 33 5.36 3.15 -9.13
C ASP A 33 6.78 3.51 -8.68
N VAL A 34 7.42 4.48 -9.34
CA VAL A 34 8.75 4.97 -8.98
C VAL A 34 8.68 5.68 -7.62
N VAL A 35 7.70 6.56 -7.42
CA VAL A 35 7.53 7.29 -6.16
C VAL A 35 7.17 6.36 -5.02
N GLU A 36 6.21 5.45 -5.21
CA GLU A 36 5.83 4.48 -4.18
C GLU A 36 7.03 3.61 -3.78
N THR A 37 7.89 3.22 -4.74
CA THR A 37 9.15 2.51 -4.45
C THR A 37 10.08 3.35 -3.58
N VAL A 38 10.29 4.63 -3.92
CA VAL A 38 11.17 5.53 -3.15
C VAL A 38 10.62 5.77 -1.74
N VAL A 39 9.35 6.17 -1.63
CA VAL A 39 8.69 6.48 -0.35
C VAL A 39 8.72 5.26 0.57
N HIS A 40 8.37 4.08 0.05
CA HIS A 40 8.37 2.85 0.82
C HIS A 40 9.78 2.50 1.35
N ARG A 41 10.83 2.63 0.54
CA ARG A 41 12.21 2.40 0.96
C ARG A 41 12.64 3.35 2.08
N ILE A 42 12.29 4.63 1.96
CA ILE A 42 12.62 5.66 2.96
C ILE A 42 11.86 5.40 4.27
N GLN A 43 10.56 5.15 4.22
CA GLN A 43 9.72 4.92 5.41
C GLN A 43 10.10 3.67 6.20
N ARG A 44 10.57 2.61 5.52
CA ARG A 44 11.01 1.38 6.21
C ARG A 44 12.39 1.51 6.83
N ALA A 45 13.20 2.45 6.36
CA ALA A 45 14.47 2.72 6.97
C ALA A 45 14.27 3.39 8.33
N ARG A 46 14.97 2.90 9.36
CA ARG A 46 14.96 3.49 10.71
C ARG A 46 15.86 4.72 10.79
N VAL A 47 15.76 5.59 9.79
CA VAL A 47 16.58 6.80 9.62
C VAL A 47 15.72 8.06 9.79
N PHE A 48 14.48 8.02 9.29
CA PHE A 48 13.56 9.15 9.30
C PHE A 48 12.34 8.86 10.19
N SER A 49 11.73 9.92 10.70
CA SER A 49 10.47 9.84 11.43
C SER A 49 9.29 9.50 10.48
N ASP A 50 8.17 9.02 11.03
CA ASP A 50 6.93 8.79 10.26
C ASP A 50 6.45 10.10 9.62
N ASP A 51 6.36 10.12 8.29
CA ASP A 51 6.04 11.29 7.50
C ASP A 51 4.52 11.53 7.35
N LYS A 52 3.66 10.67 7.89
CA LYS A 52 2.19 10.83 7.79
C LYS A 52 1.69 10.91 6.34
N ASP A 53 2.30 10.12 5.44
CA ASP A 53 2.04 10.11 3.99
C ASP A 53 2.42 11.42 3.26
N PHE A 54 3.06 12.37 3.96
CA PHE A 54 3.43 13.68 3.43
C PHE A 54 4.37 13.57 2.23
N PHE A 55 5.32 12.63 2.24
CA PHE A 55 6.33 12.54 1.18
C PHE A 55 5.71 12.14 -0.15
N ARG A 56 4.77 11.19 -0.11
CA ARG A 56 3.97 10.79 -1.25
C ARG A 56 3.10 11.96 -1.76
N ARG A 57 2.46 12.68 -0.84
CA ARG A 57 1.60 13.82 -1.17
C ARG A 57 2.38 14.96 -1.82
N VAL A 58 3.57 15.31 -1.31
CA VAL A 58 4.44 16.32 -1.92
C VAL A 58 4.88 15.91 -3.32
N ALA A 59 5.28 14.64 -3.53
CA ALA A 59 5.64 14.15 -4.87
C ALA A 59 4.48 14.29 -5.89
N TYR A 60 3.24 14.09 -5.46
CA TYR A 60 2.07 14.33 -6.32
C TYR A 60 1.81 15.83 -6.52
N THR A 61 1.85 16.61 -5.44
CA THR A 61 1.54 18.06 -5.48
C THR A 61 2.54 18.86 -6.31
N GLU A 62 3.84 18.54 -6.22
CA GLU A 62 4.90 19.31 -6.85
C GLU A 62 5.12 18.95 -8.33
N SER A 63 4.84 17.71 -8.72
CA SER A 63 5.21 17.22 -10.06
C SER A 63 4.32 16.12 -10.61
N LYS A 64 3.21 15.78 -9.95
CA LYS A 64 2.35 14.66 -10.31
C LYS A 64 3.16 13.35 -10.45
N PHE A 65 3.94 13.03 -9.42
CA PHE A 65 4.88 11.90 -9.43
C PHE A 65 5.96 11.98 -10.52
N GLY A 66 6.30 13.19 -10.95
CA GLY A 66 7.28 13.46 -12.00
C GLY A 66 6.72 13.41 -13.42
N GLU A 67 5.40 13.27 -13.59
CA GLU A 67 4.73 13.33 -14.89
C GLU A 67 4.56 14.76 -15.42
N ASP A 68 4.72 15.78 -14.58
CA ASP A 68 4.72 17.16 -15.03
C ASP A 68 5.90 17.41 -16.00
N PRO A 69 5.68 17.94 -17.22
CA PRO A 69 6.75 18.19 -18.19
C PRO A 69 7.89 19.08 -17.66
N GLU A 70 7.61 19.95 -16.70
CA GLU A 70 8.59 20.87 -16.10
C GLU A 70 9.37 20.22 -14.95
N THR A 71 9.09 18.96 -14.59
CA THR A 71 9.76 18.26 -13.48
C THR A 71 11.28 18.24 -13.67
N TYR A 72 11.72 17.80 -14.85
CA TYR A 72 13.14 17.59 -15.21
C TYR A 72 13.60 18.56 -16.29
N ARG A 73 13.46 19.85 -16.02
CA ARG A 73 13.91 20.94 -16.90
C ARG A 73 15.42 21.18 -16.82
N ASP A 74 15.98 21.74 -17.89
CA ASP A 74 17.42 21.96 -18.01
C ASP A 74 17.96 22.88 -16.91
N GLY A 75 19.11 22.50 -16.34
CA GLY A 75 19.77 23.24 -15.25
C GLY A 75 19.09 23.11 -13.89
N TYR A 76 18.03 22.30 -13.76
CA TYR A 76 17.32 22.08 -12.50
C TYR A 76 17.42 20.62 -12.05
N TYR A 77 17.80 20.44 -10.77
CA TYR A 77 18.13 19.13 -10.20
C TYR A 77 17.17 18.71 -9.08
N GLY A 78 16.01 19.37 -8.94
CA GLY A 78 15.11 19.10 -7.82
C GLY A 78 14.35 17.78 -7.89
N GLY A 79 14.42 17.07 -9.02
CA GLY A 79 13.76 15.78 -9.23
C GLY A 79 12.26 15.82 -8.99
N ILE A 80 11.66 14.67 -8.63
CA ILE A 80 10.22 14.54 -8.44
C ILE A 80 9.69 15.46 -7.32
N TRP A 81 10.46 15.62 -6.25
CA TRP A 81 10.04 16.45 -5.11
C TRP A 81 10.22 17.95 -5.35
N GLN A 82 10.88 18.37 -6.44
CA GLN A 82 11.22 19.78 -6.70
C GLN A 82 12.07 20.40 -5.57
N PHE A 83 13.03 19.62 -5.04
CA PHE A 83 13.95 20.04 -3.99
C PHE A 83 15.39 20.16 -4.52
N ASP A 84 15.87 21.38 -4.79
CA ASP A 84 17.18 21.66 -5.38
C ASP A 84 18.22 22.18 -4.36
N ARG A 85 17.92 22.14 -3.07
CA ARG A 85 18.76 22.69 -1.99
C ARG A 85 19.67 21.63 -1.37
N LEU A 86 20.37 20.83 -2.19
CA LEU A 86 21.23 19.72 -1.72
C LEU A 86 22.22 20.16 -0.63
N ALA A 87 22.84 21.33 -0.78
CA ALA A 87 23.81 21.85 0.17
C ALA A 87 23.26 21.97 1.61
N ALA A 88 21.96 22.27 1.76
CA ALA A 88 21.28 22.35 3.05
C ALA A 88 21.12 20.98 3.75
N THR A 89 21.38 19.89 3.03
CA THR A 89 21.32 18.51 3.54
C THR A 89 22.70 17.90 3.78
N GLN A 90 23.78 18.61 3.43
CA GLN A 90 25.15 18.09 3.49
C GLN A 90 26.02 18.81 4.52
N LYS A 91 25.71 20.08 4.83
CA LYS A 91 26.47 20.91 5.76
C LYS A 91 25.60 21.25 6.97
N ASP A 92 26.18 21.10 8.16
CA ASP A 92 25.54 21.53 9.40
C ASP A 92 25.29 23.04 9.36
N ASP A 93 24.06 23.45 9.62
CA ASP A 93 23.78 24.80 10.10
C ASP A 93 23.96 24.78 11.63
N PRO A 94 24.93 25.53 12.18
CA PRO A 94 25.20 25.57 13.62
C PRO A 94 23.99 25.96 14.48
N HIS A 95 22.95 26.57 13.89
CA HIS A 95 21.78 27.07 14.61
C HIS A 95 20.65 26.05 14.79
N TYR A 96 20.64 24.92 14.07
CA TYR A 96 19.42 24.09 13.99
C TYR A 96 19.51 22.65 14.51
N ALA A 97 20.64 21.92 14.40
CA ALA A 97 20.80 20.61 15.05
C ALA A 97 22.22 20.00 14.89
N PRO A 98 23.20 20.30 15.77
CA PRO A 98 24.60 19.92 15.55
C PRO A 98 24.91 18.40 15.52
N ASP A 99 24.00 17.51 15.93
CA ASP A 99 24.24 16.05 15.91
C ASP A 99 23.27 15.26 15.02
N ARG A 100 22.09 15.81 14.70
CA ARG A 100 21.04 15.07 13.98
C ARG A 100 21.42 14.77 12.55
N LEU A 101 22.09 15.72 11.87
CA LEU A 101 22.51 15.52 10.48
C LEU A 101 23.54 14.40 10.35
N ASN A 102 24.51 14.33 11.27
CA ASN A 102 25.50 13.26 11.30
C ASN A 102 24.85 11.88 11.54
N ILE A 103 23.85 11.79 12.43
CA ILE A 103 23.07 10.56 12.65
C ILE A 103 22.34 10.14 11.37
N ILE A 104 21.70 11.08 10.66
CA ILE A 104 21.01 10.81 9.40
C ILE A 104 22.00 10.34 8.34
N HIS A 105 23.15 11.01 8.16
CA HIS A 105 24.18 10.60 7.20
C HIS A 105 24.71 9.19 7.49
N GLN A 106 24.98 8.88 8.76
CA GLN A 106 25.38 7.52 9.17
C GLN A 106 24.28 6.50 8.90
N GLY A 107 23.02 6.86 9.14
CA GLY A 107 21.85 6.06 8.79
C GLY A 107 21.80 5.76 7.30
N ILE A 108 21.86 6.79 6.45
CA ILE A 108 21.87 6.65 4.99
C ILE A 108 23.01 5.74 4.51
N LYS A 109 24.22 5.94 5.04
CA LYS A 109 25.38 5.12 4.70
C LYS A 109 25.21 3.67 5.13
N ARG A 110 24.61 3.43 6.30
CA ARG A 110 24.35 2.08 6.81
C ARG A 110 23.27 1.35 6.02
N GLU A 111 22.15 2.00 5.72
CA GLU A 111 21.01 1.36 5.05
C GLU A 111 21.25 1.16 3.54
N TRP A 112 21.95 2.08 2.88
CA TRP A 112 22.07 2.09 1.42
C TRP A 112 23.49 2.21 0.87
N GLY A 113 24.51 2.29 1.73
CA GLY A 113 25.91 2.43 1.29
C GLY A 113 26.24 3.79 0.66
N ILE A 114 25.35 4.78 0.78
CA ILE A 114 25.49 6.10 0.16
C ILE A 114 26.28 7.01 1.09
N ASP A 115 27.41 7.55 0.64
CA ASP A 115 28.10 8.63 1.32
C ASP A 115 27.44 9.96 0.97
N TRP A 116 26.49 10.40 1.80
CA TRP A 116 25.64 11.55 1.51
C TRP A 116 26.42 12.85 1.23
N LYS A 117 27.62 13.00 1.81
CA LYS A 117 28.48 14.18 1.60
C LYS A 117 29.14 14.20 0.20
N GLN A 118 29.14 13.07 -0.51
CA GLN A 118 29.68 12.95 -1.87
C GLN A 118 28.60 13.04 -2.96
N VAL A 119 27.33 13.06 -2.58
CA VAL A 119 26.20 13.20 -3.51
C VAL A 119 26.30 14.53 -4.23
N THR A 120 26.11 14.51 -5.55
CA THR A 120 26.15 15.69 -6.42
C THR A 120 24.75 16.15 -6.80
N ASN A 121 24.61 17.35 -7.40
CA ASN A 121 23.31 17.80 -7.89
C ASN A 121 22.75 16.85 -8.98
N GLU A 122 23.63 16.34 -9.82
CA GLU A 122 23.30 15.41 -10.90
C GLU A 122 22.70 14.11 -10.37
N ASP A 123 23.12 13.66 -9.19
CA ASP A 123 22.54 12.47 -8.55
C ASP A 123 21.06 12.67 -8.18
N LEU A 124 20.61 13.89 -7.87
CA LEU A 124 19.19 14.16 -7.60
C LEU A 124 18.29 13.99 -8.83
N LEU A 125 18.84 13.83 -10.04
CA LEU A 125 18.04 13.40 -11.18
C LEU A 125 17.50 11.98 -10.99
N LYS A 126 18.09 11.18 -10.10
CA LYS A 126 17.57 9.86 -9.72
C LYS A 126 16.48 10.04 -8.63
N PRO A 127 15.27 9.50 -8.81
CA PRO A 127 14.17 9.64 -7.87
C PRO A 127 14.52 9.31 -6.42
N PHE A 128 15.28 8.24 -6.19
CA PHE A 128 15.67 7.85 -4.84
C PHE A 128 16.54 8.90 -4.13
N TYR A 129 17.47 9.52 -4.86
CA TYR A 129 18.36 10.55 -4.30
C TYR A 129 17.62 11.87 -4.06
N SER A 130 16.75 12.30 -4.99
CA SER A 130 15.90 13.49 -4.74
C SER A 130 14.94 13.29 -3.57
N GLY A 131 14.33 12.10 -3.45
CA GLY A 131 13.48 11.74 -2.32
C GLY A 131 14.25 11.72 -0.99
N LEU A 132 15.47 11.19 -0.96
CA LEU A 132 16.34 11.24 0.22
C LEU A 132 16.71 12.68 0.59
N ALA A 133 17.07 13.53 -0.38
CA ALA A 133 17.41 14.93 -0.11
C ALA A 133 16.23 15.68 0.52
N PHE A 134 15.04 15.47 -0.02
CA PHE A 134 13.80 15.97 0.55
C PHE A 134 13.57 15.44 1.98
N ALA A 135 13.72 14.13 2.21
CA ALA A 135 13.54 13.51 3.52
C ALA A 135 14.50 14.06 4.58
N VAL A 136 15.78 14.23 4.24
CA VAL A 136 16.80 14.83 5.12
C VAL A 136 16.38 16.25 5.49
N TYR A 137 15.98 17.07 4.52
CA TYR A 137 15.56 18.44 4.78
C TYR A 137 14.36 18.53 5.74
N VAL A 138 13.35 17.69 5.54
CA VAL A 138 12.16 17.68 6.42
C VAL A 138 12.54 17.23 7.84
N GLU A 139 13.37 16.19 8.00
CA GLU A 139 13.79 15.70 9.31
C GLU A 139 14.64 16.71 10.09
N LEU A 140 15.46 17.51 9.40
CA LEU A 140 16.27 18.57 10.02
C LEU A 140 15.44 19.78 10.46
N THR A 141 14.36 20.07 9.74
CA THR A 141 13.58 21.29 9.98
C THR A 141 12.35 21.06 10.86
N SER A 142 11.88 19.81 11.01
CA SER A 142 10.75 19.49 11.88
C SER A 142 10.94 19.89 13.36
N PRO A 143 12.12 19.72 14.01
CA PRO A 143 12.30 20.11 15.41
C PRO A 143 12.05 21.60 15.70
N SER A 144 12.38 22.48 14.76
CA SER A 144 12.15 23.93 14.88
C SER A 144 10.79 24.38 14.33
N ARG A 145 10.04 23.50 13.64
CA ARG A 145 8.81 23.82 12.90
C ARG A 145 7.58 22.99 13.31
N ALA A 146 7.67 22.25 14.41
CA ALA A 146 6.66 21.28 14.88
C ALA A 146 6.63 19.96 14.04
N PRO A 147 6.08 18.85 14.59
CA PRO A 147 5.94 17.60 13.84
C PRO A 147 5.01 17.77 12.64
N ILE A 148 5.23 16.94 11.60
CA ILE A 148 4.37 16.91 10.41
C ILE A 148 2.92 16.65 10.83
N PRO A 149 1.96 17.50 10.44
CA PRO A 149 0.55 17.32 10.81
C PRO A 149 -0.06 16.03 10.24
N ASP A 150 -1.00 15.43 10.97
CA ASP A 150 -1.70 14.22 10.53
C ASP A 150 -2.79 14.49 9.48
N THR A 151 -3.33 15.72 9.43
CA THR A 151 -4.42 16.10 8.51
C THR A 151 -3.89 16.73 7.22
N VAL A 152 -4.59 16.53 6.09
CA VAL A 152 -4.24 17.15 4.81
C VAL A 152 -4.21 18.67 4.92
N LYS A 153 -5.22 19.28 5.57
CA LYS A 153 -5.27 20.72 5.81
C LYS A 153 -4.08 21.22 6.64
N GLY A 154 -3.66 20.46 7.65
CA GLY A 154 -2.46 20.80 8.42
C GLY A 154 -1.19 20.70 7.57
N GLN A 155 -1.10 19.65 6.74
CA GLN A 155 0.01 19.46 5.82
C GLN A 155 0.06 20.52 4.71
N ASP A 156 -1.08 21.08 4.28
CA ASP A 156 -1.13 22.20 3.34
C ASP A 156 -0.45 23.44 3.92
N GLY A 157 -0.79 23.80 5.16
CA GLY A 157 -0.11 24.87 5.89
C GLY A 157 1.37 24.57 6.07
N TYR A 158 1.72 23.36 6.52
CA TYR A 158 3.11 22.94 6.71
C TYR A 158 3.92 23.02 5.40
N TRP A 159 3.35 22.54 4.30
CA TRP A 159 3.93 22.61 2.97
C TRP A 159 4.15 24.07 2.55
N LYS A 160 3.16 24.94 2.72
CA LYS A 160 3.27 26.34 2.29
C LYS A 160 4.25 27.15 3.14
N ASP A 161 4.21 26.97 4.45
CA ASP A 161 5.01 27.73 5.42
C ASP A 161 6.49 27.38 5.34
N TRP A 162 6.80 26.11 5.06
CA TRP A 162 8.13 25.55 5.32
C TRP A 162 8.82 24.93 4.12
N TYR A 163 8.07 24.57 3.09
CA TYR A 163 8.59 23.89 1.91
C TYR A 163 8.48 24.76 0.64
N ASN A 164 7.24 25.12 0.26
CA ASN A 164 6.91 25.90 -0.93
C ASN A 164 6.87 27.41 -0.60
N THR A 165 7.98 27.93 -0.06
CA THR A 165 8.04 29.29 0.53
C THR A 165 8.28 30.39 -0.49
N ASN A 166 8.89 30.06 -1.62
CA ASN A 166 9.01 30.98 -2.75
C ASN A 166 7.58 31.23 -3.24
N TYR A 167 7.15 32.48 -3.49
CA TYR A 167 5.77 32.93 -3.77
C TYR A 167 4.93 32.17 -4.84
N LYS A 168 5.47 31.08 -5.42
CA LYS A 168 4.71 30.02 -6.08
C LYS A 168 3.73 29.36 -5.09
N GLY A 169 2.56 28.95 -5.58
CA GLY A 169 1.53 28.28 -4.78
C GLY A 169 0.92 29.12 -3.65
N LYS A 170 -0.32 28.81 -3.27
CA LYS A 170 -1.05 29.40 -2.13
C LYS A 170 -1.58 28.30 -1.21
N TYR A 171 -1.95 28.69 0.02
CA TYR A 171 -2.70 27.79 0.90
C TYR A 171 -3.95 27.27 0.17
N GLY A 172 -4.22 25.98 0.36
CA GLY A 172 -5.27 25.21 -0.29
C GLY A 172 -4.83 24.51 -1.58
N ASP A 173 -3.72 24.91 -2.22
CA ASP A 173 -3.26 24.24 -3.46
C ASP A 173 -2.78 22.80 -3.18
N PHE A 174 -2.07 22.58 -2.06
CA PHE A 174 -1.64 21.24 -1.66
C PHE A 174 -2.85 20.41 -1.26
N GLU A 175 -3.76 20.96 -0.46
CA GLU A 175 -4.98 20.26 -0.07
C GLU A 175 -5.79 19.83 -1.30
N THR A 176 -5.99 20.73 -2.27
CA THR A 176 -6.75 20.44 -3.50
C THR A 176 -6.13 19.26 -4.27
N ARG A 177 -4.82 19.30 -4.53
CA ARG A 177 -4.13 18.21 -5.27
C ARG A 177 -4.14 16.91 -4.48
N VAL A 178 -4.01 16.97 -3.17
CA VAL A 178 -4.08 15.75 -2.34
C VAL A 178 -5.49 15.17 -2.34
N GLN A 179 -6.56 15.97 -2.36
CA GLN A 179 -7.91 15.42 -2.49
C GLN A 179 -8.08 14.63 -3.79
N GLU A 180 -7.56 15.11 -4.93
CA GLU A 180 -7.56 14.34 -6.18
C GLU A 180 -6.86 12.99 -6.00
N LEU A 181 -5.68 12.98 -5.36
CA LEU A 181 -4.93 11.76 -5.09
C LEU A 181 -5.69 10.78 -4.18
N LEU A 182 -6.36 11.28 -3.14
CA LEU A 182 -7.18 10.46 -2.24
C LEU A 182 -8.42 9.90 -2.96
N GLU A 183 -9.01 10.65 -3.89
CA GLU A 183 -10.09 10.16 -4.75
C GLU A 183 -9.61 9.03 -5.67
N GLU A 184 -8.38 9.11 -6.20
CA GLU A 184 -7.79 8.01 -6.97
C GLU A 184 -7.66 6.74 -6.13
N ASP A 185 -7.11 6.87 -4.91
CA ASP A 185 -6.92 5.74 -4.00
C ASP A 185 -8.28 5.11 -3.58
N MET A 186 -9.37 5.90 -3.59
CA MET A 186 -10.73 5.48 -3.22
C MET A 186 -11.59 4.95 -4.38
N ARG A 187 -11.08 4.87 -5.61
CA ARG A 187 -11.83 4.30 -6.75
C ARG A 187 -12.24 2.85 -6.45
N ALA A 188 -13.42 2.43 -6.92
CA ALA A 188 -13.91 1.07 -6.74
C ALA A 188 -13.16 0.07 -7.65
N GLU A 189 -12.10 -0.53 -7.10
CA GLU A 189 -11.15 -1.45 -7.78
C GLU A 189 -10.50 -2.38 -6.72
N GLY A 190 -9.61 -3.28 -7.14
CA GLY A 190 -8.73 -4.00 -6.20
C GLY A 190 -9.07 -5.48 -5.97
N GLY A 191 -9.83 -6.09 -6.87
CA GLY A 191 -9.99 -7.54 -6.93
C GLY A 191 -10.80 -8.15 -5.78
N LYS A 192 -10.66 -9.47 -5.63
CA LYS A 192 -11.34 -10.25 -4.61
C LYS A 192 -10.76 -9.99 -3.22
N ILE A 193 -11.64 -9.77 -2.24
CA ILE A 193 -11.27 -9.60 -0.84
C ILE A 193 -12.40 -10.04 0.08
N ASP A 194 -12.08 -10.60 1.23
CA ASP A 194 -13.04 -10.89 2.30
C ASP A 194 -12.69 -10.02 3.51
N MET A 195 -13.61 -9.18 3.96
CA MET A 195 -13.35 -8.19 4.99
C MET A 195 -14.39 -8.21 6.10
N MET A 196 -13.92 -8.30 7.34
CA MET A 196 -14.75 -8.09 8.52
C MET A 196 -14.31 -6.83 9.24
N VAL A 197 -15.26 -5.92 9.46
CA VAL A 197 -15.05 -4.72 10.26
C VAL A 197 -15.58 -4.94 11.68
N VAL A 198 -14.74 -4.76 12.68
CA VAL A 198 -15.08 -4.86 14.10
C VAL A 198 -15.04 -3.44 14.67
N VAL A 199 -16.18 -2.95 15.15
CA VAL A 199 -16.28 -1.59 15.70
C VAL A 199 -16.62 -1.63 17.18
N ASP A 200 -15.77 -0.98 17.95
CA ASP A 200 -15.94 -0.73 19.37
C ASP A 200 -17.05 0.30 19.60
N GLY A 201 -18.14 -0.17 20.21
CA GLY A 201 -19.29 0.61 20.62
C GLY A 201 -19.31 0.90 22.13
N SER A 202 -18.18 0.75 22.82
CA SER A 202 -18.08 1.01 24.25
C SER A 202 -18.09 2.50 24.57
N PHE A 203 -18.38 2.85 25.83
CA PHE A 203 -18.39 4.24 26.30
C PHE A 203 -17.05 4.97 26.12
N ARG A 204 -15.92 4.24 25.98
CA ARG A 204 -14.56 4.81 25.82
C ARG A 204 -14.34 5.42 24.45
N VAL A 205 -15.06 4.95 23.43
CA VAL A 205 -15.03 5.53 22.09
C VAL A 205 -15.76 6.87 22.07
N GLY A 206 -16.95 6.92 22.67
CA GLY A 206 -17.79 8.12 22.66
C GLY A 206 -18.65 8.23 21.39
N PHE A 207 -19.73 9.00 21.48
CA PHE A 207 -20.74 9.09 20.43
C PHE A 207 -20.17 9.64 19.10
N ASP A 208 -19.42 10.73 19.16
CA ASP A 208 -18.91 11.41 17.95
C ASP A 208 -17.87 10.57 17.22
N ALA A 209 -16.95 9.93 17.96
CA ALA A 209 -15.96 9.04 17.35
C ALA A 209 -16.63 7.80 16.76
N PHE A 210 -17.64 7.22 17.42
CA PHE A 210 -18.41 6.10 16.87
C PHE A 210 -19.16 6.50 15.59
N ALA A 211 -19.75 7.70 15.56
CA ALA A 211 -20.35 8.24 14.34
C ALA A 211 -19.32 8.40 13.21
N SER A 212 -18.16 8.98 13.51
CA SER A 212 -17.07 9.14 12.55
C SER A 212 -16.58 7.79 12.00
N VAL A 213 -16.48 6.76 12.84
CA VAL A 213 -16.12 5.40 12.41
C VAL A 213 -17.17 4.83 11.47
N ARG A 214 -18.48 4.95 11.77
CA ARG A 214 -19.54 4.48 10.86
C ARG A 214 -19.47 5.16 9.50
N ASP A 215 -19.30 6.47 9.46
CA ASP A 215 -19.17 7.24 8.22
C ASP A 215 -17.93 6.80 7.43
N SER A 216 -16.82 6.60 8.14
CA SER A 216 -15.54 6.17 7.55
C SER A 216 -15.61 4.75 7.01
N VAL A 217 -16.28 3.83 7.69
CA VAL A 217 -16.52 2.47 7.21
C VAL A 217 -17.46 2.48 6.01
N ALA A 218 -18.52 3.29 6.01
CA ALA A 218 -19.41 3.44 4.86
C ALA A 218 -18.68 4.00 3.63
N ARG A 219 -17.69 4.89 3.82
CA ARG A 219 -16.79 5.36 2.75
C ARG A 219 -15.82 4.26 2.31
N LEU A 220 -15.22 3.53 3.25
CA LEU A 220 -14.29 2.44 2.97
C LEU A 220 -14.93 1.38 2.06
N VAL A 221 -16.16 0.94 2.38
CA VAL A 221 -16.82 -0.12 1.59
C VAL A 221 -17.10 0.30 0.14
N SER A 222 -17.28 1.60 -0.13
CA SER A 222 -17.48 2.11 -1.49
C SER A 222 -16.25 2.02 -2.39
N ALA A 223 -15.07 1.78 -1.82
CA ALA A 223 -13.83 1.60 -2.59
C ALA A 223 -13.65 0.18 -3.14
N PHE A 224 -14.62 -0.72 -2.92
CA PHE A 224 -14.57 -2.11 -3.36
C PHE A 224 -15.78 -2.47 -4.21
N ASP A 225 -15.58 -3.37 -5.19
CA ASP A 225 -16.67 -3.97 -5.94
C ASP A 225 -17.26 -5.16 -5.17
N LEU A 226 -18.50 -5.02 -4.69
CA LEU A 226 -19.22 -6.07 -3.94
C LEU A 226 -19.56 -7.32 -4.77
N LYS A 227 -19.26 -7.35 -6.07
CA LYS A 227 -19.29 -8.59 -6.87
C LYS A 227 -18.06 -9.47 -6.62
N GLU A 228 -16.93 -8.87 -6.27
CA GLU A 228 -15.67 -9.58 -6.00
C GLU A 228 -15.35 -9.62 -4.49
N ALA A 229 -15.71 -8.54 -3.79
CA ALA A 229 -15.50 -8.34 -2.37
C ALA A 229 -16.70 -8.81 -1.53
N HIS A 230 -16.43 -9.48 -0.41
CA HIS A 230 -17.42 -9.67 0.65
C HIS A 230 -17.03 -8.85 1.86
N ILE A 231 -17.98 -8.05 2.36
CA ILE A 231 -17.72 -7.17 3.49
C ILE A 231 -18.83 -7.35 4.53
N GLY A 232 -18.43 -7.74 5.73
CA GLY A 232 -19.28 -7.80 6.91
C GLY A 232 -18.82 -6.84 7.99
N MET A 233 -19.65 -6.68 9.01
CA MET A 233 -19.36 -5.79 10.13
C MET A 233 -19.97 -6.32 11.42
N VAL A 234 -19.28 -6.16 12.53
CA VAL A 234 -19.79 -6.42 13.88
C VAL A 234 -19.54 -5.20 14.75
N THR A 235 -20.53 -4.87 15.58
CA THR A 235 -20.37 -3.87 16.64
C THR A 235 -20.39 -4.60 17.97
N TYR A 236 -19.42 -4.29 18.83
CA TYR A 236 -19.33 -4.87 20.17
C TYR A 236 -19.39 -3.79 21.25
N SER A 237 -19.82 -4.18 22.44
CA SER A 237 -19.51 -3.51 23.70
C SER A 237 -19.19 -4.60 24.72
N SER A 238 -20.03 -4.85 25.73
CA SER A 238 -19.85 -5.99 26.63
C SER A 238 -20.01 -7.33 25.89
N GLU A 239 -20.84 -7.31 24.84
CA GLU A 239 -21.12 -8.41 23.92
C GLU A 239 -21.26 -7.89 22.47
N VAL A 240 -21.44 -8.79 21.51
CA VAL A 240 -21.75 -8.41 20.12
C VAL A 240 -23.21 -7.95 20.03
N THR A 241 -23.43 -6.69 19.68
CA THR A 241 -24.76 -6.07 19.70
C THR A 241 -25.42 -6.03 18.32
N ARG A 242 -24.62 -5.89 17.25
CA ARG A 242 -25.11 -5.87 15.87
C ARG A 242 -24.13 -6.60 14.95
N ARG A 243 -24.68 -7.18 13.88
CA ARG A 243 -23.93 -7.94 12.88
C ARG A 243 -24.51 -7.74 11.48
N ILE A 244 -23.63 -7.46 10.54
CA ILE A 244 -23.79 -7.66 9.10
C ILE A 244 -22.93 -8.89 8.76
N PRO A 245 -23.53 -10.02 8.34
CA PRO A 245 -22.76 -11.22 7.99
C PRO A 245 -21.75 -10.94 6.86
N LEU A 246 -20.62 -11.64 6.86
CA LEU A 246 -19.61 -11.51 5.80
C LEU A 246 -20.19 -11.82 4.42
N MET A 247 -20.87 -12.96 4.31
CA MET A 247 -21.52 -13.45 3.09
C MET A 247 -22.94 -12.89 2.91
N ASN A 248 -23.14 -11.59 3.10
CA ASN A 248 -24.42 -10.95 2.80
C ASN A 248 -24.57 -10.69 1.29
N SER A 249 -25.81 -10.45 0.84
CA SER A 249 -26.15 -10.13 -0.56
C SER A 249 -26.62 -8.69 -0.74
N PHE A 250 -26.24 -7.78 0.16
CA PHE A 250 -26.71 -6.40 0.11
C PHE A 250 -26.09 -5.65 -1.08
N PRO A 251 -26.89 -4.89 -1.86
CA PRO A 251 -26.32 -3.92 -2.77
C PRO A 251 -25.63 -2.79 -1.99
N MET A 252 -24.69 -2.07 -2.63
CA MET A 252 -23.86 -1.03 -2.00
C MET A 252 -24.68 -0.05 -1.15
N ALA A 253 -25.75 0.52 -1.71
CA ALA A 253 -26.61 1.47 -1.00
C ALA A 253 -27.20 0.87 0.28
N LYS A 254 -27.61 -0.41 0.26
CA LYS A 254 -28.17 -1.08 1.45
C LYS A 254 -27.10 -1.42 2.47
N LEU A 255 -25.91 -1.82 2.03
CA LEU A 255 -24.78 -2.05 2.92
C LEU A 255 -24.40 -0.77 3.67
N GLN A 256 -24.28 0.35 2.95
CA GLN A 256 -24.00 1.66 3.55
C GLN A 256 -25.13 2.12 4.50
N GLU A 257 -26.40 1.98 4.11
CA GLU A 257 -27.54 2.26 4.98
C GLU A 257 -27.47 1.46 6.29
N ARG A 258 -27.14 0.17 6.22
CA ARG A 258 -27.00 -0.71 7.40
C ARG A 258 -25.86 -0.28 8.31
N ILE A 259 -24.71 0.14 7.74
CA ILE A 259 -23.54 0.61 8.48
C ILE A 259 -23.86 1.94 9.19
N LEU A 260 -24.42 2.90 8.46
CA LEU A 260 -24.77 4.23 9.00
C LEU A 260 -25.86 4.15 10.06
N GLY A 261 -26.81 3.21 9.90
CA GLY A 261 -27.90 2.97 10.85
C GLY A 261 -27.53 2.17 12.11
N MET A 262 -26.26 1.83 12.35
CA MET A 262 -25.87 1.07 13.53
C MET A 262 -26.01 1.92 14.81
N PRO A 263 -26.82 1.52 15.81
CA PRO A 263 -26.96 2.26 17.06
C PRO A 263 -25.67 2.17 17.89
N TYR A 264 -25.36 3.24 18.64
CA TYR A 264 -24.23 3.27 19.56
C TYR A 264 -24.58 2.55 20.88
N PRO A 265 -23.96 1.40 21.23
CA PRO A 265 -24.34 0.60 22.39
C PRO A 265 -23.97 1.20 23.75
N ARG A 266 -22.83 1.91 23.84
CA ARG A 266 -22.33 2.57 25.06
C ARG A 266 -22.09 1.64 26.27
N GLY A 267 -21.82 0.36 26.03
CA GLY A 267 -21.50 -0.62 27.09
C GLY A 267 -20.01 -0.62 27.49
N ALA A 268 -19.61 -1.60 28.30
CA ALA A 268 -18.20 -1.88 28.60
C ALA A 268 -17.45 -2.38 27.35
N ALA A 269 -16.12 -2.37 27.33
CA ALA A 269 -15.35 -2.83 26.18
C ALA A 269 -14.94 -4.31 26.31
N ASN A 270 -15.28 -5.12 25.30
CA ASN A 270 -14.80 -6.50 25.13
C ASN A 270 -14.33 -6.73 23.68
N PRO A 271 -13.15 -6.24 23.27
CA PRO A 271 -12.68 -6.36 21.89
C PRO A 271 -12.44 -7.82 21.48
N HIS A 272 -12.04 -8.68 22.41
CA HIS A 272 -11.84 -10.12 22.18
C HIS A 272 -13.10 -10.78 21.60
N THR A 273 -14.29 -10.51 22.17
CA THR A 273 -15.54 -11.09 21.66
C THR A 273 -15.88 -10.63 20.23
N GLY A 274 -15.60 -9.36 19.93
CA GLY A 274 -15.78 -8.79 18.59
C GLY A 274 -14.86 -9.44 17.55
N ILE A 275 -13.57 -9.57 17.88
CA ILE A 275 -12.56 -10.23 17.04
C ILE A 275 -12.95 -11.70 16.81
N MET A 276 -13.22 -12.46 17.87
CA MET A 276 -13.58 -13.88 17.76
C MET A 276 -14.91 -14.10 17.02
N ARG A 277 -15.83 -13.13 17.05
CA ARG A 277 -17.02 -13.18 16.21
C ARG A 277 -16.67 -13.01 14.73
N ALA A 278 -15.82 -12.06 14.38
CA ALA A 278 -15.36 -11.88 13.01
C ALA A 278 -14.58 -13.09 12.49
N VAL A 279 -13.72 -13.70 13.31
CA VAL A 279 -13.01 -14.94 12.96
C VAL A 279 -13.99 -16.07 12.61
N ARG A 280 -15.09 -16.21 13.36
CA ARG A 280 -16.15 -17.18 13.04
C ARG A 280 -16.84 -16.91 11.70
N GLU A 281 -16.97 -15.64 11.29
CA GLU A 281 -17.48 -15.32 9.94
C GLU A 281 -16.53 -15.83 8.85
N PHE A 282 -15.23 -15.61 9.01
CA PHE A 282 -14.22 -16.11 8.06
C PHE A 282 -14.18 -17.64 7.99
N GLN A 283 -14.36 -18.31 9.13
CA GLN A 283 -14.42 -19.78 9.17
C GLN A 283 -15.61 -20.33 8.38
N SER A 284 -16.70 -19.56 8.28
CA SER A 284 -17.89 -19.94 7.50
C SER A 284 -17.75 -19.75 5.98
N LEU A 285 -16.64 -19.17 5.51
CA LEU A 285 -16.40 -18.98 4.08
C LEU A 285 -16.36 -20.34 3.34
N PRO A 286 -16.87 -20.41 2.09
CA PRO A 286 -16.77 -21.62 1.29
C PRO A 286 -15.31 -22.06 1.09
N GLU A 287 -15.06 -23.36 1.17
CA GLU A 287 -13.70 -23.92 0.99
C GLU A 287 -13.09 -23.59 -0.38
N ALA A 288 -13.91 -23.48 -1.43
CA ALA A 288 -13.43 -23.02 -2.73
C ALA A 288 -12.83 -21.61 -2.68
N ARG A 289 -13.42 -20.72 -1.87
CA ARG A 289 -12.95 -19.34 -1.72
C ARG A 289 -11.68 -19.27 -0.87
N LYS A 290 -11.61 -20.04 0.22
CA LYS A 290 -10.40 -20.18 1.04
C LYS A 290 -9.23 -20.75 0.22
N ARG A 291 -9.45 -21.84 -0.53
CA ARG A 291 -8.42 -22.43 -1.41
C ARG A 291 -8.02 -21.55 -2.59
N GLY A 292 -8.90 -20.63 -3.00
CA GLY A 292 -8.58 -19.60 -3.99
C GLY A 292 -7.58 -18.55 -3.50
N GLY A 293 -7.25 -18.54 -2.21
CA GLY A 293 -6.28 -17.60 -1.63
C GLY A 293 -6.79 -16.17 -1.56
N VAL A 294 -8.11 -15.96 -1.48
CA VAL A 294 -8.68 -14.61 -1.35
C VAL A 294 -8.21 -13.98 -0.02
N PRO A 295 -7.69 -12.73 0.00
CA PRO A 295 -7.23 -12.09 1.23
C PRO A 295 -8.37 -11.94 2.23
N ARG A 296 -8.13 -12.33 3.48
CA ARG A 296 -9.07 -12.20 4.59
C ARG A 296 -8.57 -11.13 5.54
N LEU A 297 -9.26 -9.99 5.60
CA LEU A 297 -8.85 -8.81 6.36
C LEU A 297 -9.80 -8.52 7.53
N LEU A 298 -9.24 -8.45 8.73
CA LEU A 298 -9.94 -8.05 9.93
C LEU A 298 -9.59 -6.60 10.30
N LEU A 299 -10.53 -5.67 10.18
CA LEU A 299 -10.34 -4.27 10.54
C LEU A 299 -10.95 -4.02 11.92
N VAL A 300 -10.14 -3.61 12.89
CA VAL A 300 -10.59 -3.37 14.26
C VAL A 300 -10.50 -1.88 14.59
N PHE A 301 -11.64 -1.23 14.83
CA PHE A 301 -11.71 0.13 15.35
C PHE A 301 -11.97 0.06 16.85
N THR A 302 -11.00 0.48 17.67
CA THR A 302 -11.08 0.37 19.13
C THR A 302 -10.30 1.47 19.84
N SER A 303 -10.67 1.74 21.10
CA SER A 303 -9.83 2.56 21.99
C SER A 303 -8.62 1.79 22.54
N GLY A 304 -8.48 0.49 22.24
CA GLY A 304 -7.39 -0.36 22.74
C GLY A 304 -7.49 -0.64 24.24
N GLN A 305 -8.62 -0.31 24.87
CA GLN A 305 -8.86 -0.61 26.28
C GLN A 305 -10.00 -1.62 26.34
N TYR A 306 -9.93 -2.55 27.28
CA TYR A 306 -10.96 -3.54 27.51
C TYR A 306 -11.26 -3.65 28.99
N ASP A 307 -12.54 -3.83 29.31
CA ASP A 307 -13.07 -3.94 30.67
C ASP A 307 -13.46 -5.40 30.99
N LEU A 308 -13.71 -6.20 29.95
CA LEU A 308 -14.22 -7.58 30.02
C LEU A 308 -13.55 -8.46 28.96
N GLY A 309 -13.57 -9.77 29.20
CA GLY A 309 -13.05 -10.78 28.28
C GLY A 309 -11.55 -11.02 28.42
N ASP A 310 -11.05 -11.91 27.56
CA ASP A 310 -9.65 -12.25 27.47
C ASP A 310 -8.87 -11.19 26.67
N ASP A 311 -7.55 -11.36 26.58
CA ASP A 311 -6.68 -10.44 25.84
C ASP A 311 -7.06 -10.39 24.35
N PRO A 312 -7.36 -9.20 23.78
CA PRO A 312 -7.65 -9.07 22.35
C PRO A 312 -6.45 -9.37 21.44
N ALA A 313 -5.21 -9.26 21.93
CA ALA A 313 -4.01 -9.66 21.19
C ALA A 313 -3.97 -11.17 20.96
N GLU A 314 -4.46 -11.98 21.91
CA GLU A 314 -4.58 -13.44 21.71
C GLU A 314 -5.59 -13.77 20.60
N ALA A 315 -6.73 -13.08 20.56
CA ALA A 315 -7.71 -13.24 19.50
C ALA A 315 -7.15 -12.80 18.13
N ALA A 316 -6.37 -11.71 18.10
CA ALA A 316 -5.71 -11.24 16.88
C ALA A 316 -4.60 -12.20 16.39
N LYS A 317 -3.89 -12.84 17.32
CA LYS A 317 -2.91 -13.89 17.01
C LYS A 317 -3.61 -15.13 16.45
N PHE A 318 -4.71 -15.57 17.07
CA PHE A 318 -5.52 -16.67 16.55
C PHE A 318 -6.06 -16.38 15.14
N ALA A 319 -6.46 -15.14 14.88
CA ALA A 319 -6.84 -14.71 13.54
C ALA A 319 -5.67 -14.85 12.54
N ALA A 320 -4.46 -14.41 12.92
CA ALA A 320 -3.26 -14.55 12.09
C ALA A 320 -2.89 -16.01 11.81
N GLU A 321 -2.99 -16.89 12.82
CA GLU A 321 -2.79 -18.35 12.68
C GLU A 321 -3.83 -18.98 11.74
N SER A 322 -5.00 -18.35 11.62
CA SER A 322 -6.07 -18.72 10.68
C SER A 322 -5.89 -18.06 9.29
N ASP A 323 -4.75 -17.43 9.01
CA ASP A 323 -4.43 -16.70 7.79
C ASP A 323 -5.44 -15.55 7.51
N ILE A 324 -5.77 -14.82 8.58
CA ILE A 324 -6.54 -13.58 8.55
C ILE A 324 -5.60 -12.44 8.96
N LYS A 325 -5.48 -11.42 8.11
CA LYS A 325 -4.63 -10.26 8.37
C LYS A 325 -5.40 -9.22 9.18
N THR A 326 -4.94 -8.94 10.40
CA THR A 326 -5.54 -7.91 11.26
C THR A 326 -4.95 -6.54 11.00
N CYS A 327 -5.82 -5.54 10.92
CA CYS A 327 -5.54 -4.12 10.81
C CYS A 327 -6.24 -3.39 11.95
N ALA A 328 -5.53 -2.56 12.71
CA ALA A 328 -6.08 -1.92 13.90
C ALA A 328 -6.07 -0.39 13.79
N PHE A 329 -7.16 0.22 14.26
CA PHE A 329 -7.40 1.66 14.31
C PHE A 329 -7.66 2.08 15.75
N GLY A 330 -6.76 2.93 16.26
CA GLY A 330 -6.98 3.63 17.52
C GLY A 330 -8.00 4.74 17.33
N VAL A 331 -9.15 4.62 17.99
CA VAL A 331 -10.25 5.62 17.97
C VAL A 331 -10.79 5.87 19.38
N GLY A 332 -11.27 7.09 19.63
CA GLY A 332 -11.96 7.43 20.87
C GLY A 332 -11.20 8.40 21.77
N LEU A 333 -11.72 8.57 22.99
CA LEU A 333 -11.29 9.62 23.92
C LEU A 333 -9.95 9.31 24.60
N SER A 334 -9.63 8.03 24.77
CA SER A 334 -8.40 7.57 25.41
C SER A 334 -7.93 6.29 24.73
N ILE A 335 -6.90 6.40 23.89
CA ILE A 335 -6.42 5.28 23.09
C ILE A 335 -5.20 4.65 23.76
N ASN A 336 -5.26 3.35 24.07
CA ASN A 336 -4.08 2.59 24.46
C ASN A 336 -3.34 2.10 23.22
N MET A 337 -2.32 2.86 22.82
CA MET A 337 -1.53 2.62 21.61
C MET A 337 -0.88 1.22 21.58
N LYS A 338 -0.40 0.73 22.73
CA LYS A 338 0.28 -0.57 22.81
C LYS A 338 -0.66 -1.72 22.46
N GLU A 339 -1.88 -1.66 22.97
CA GLU A 339 -2.90 -2.68 22.72
C GLU A 339 -3.41 -2.64 21.27
N VAL A 340 -3.66 -1.44 20.73
CA VAL A 340 -4.03 -1.30 19.31
C VAL A 340 -2.92 -1.86 18.41
N HIS A 341 -1.65 -1.62 18.76
CA HIS A 341 -0.51 -2.16 18.01
C HIS A 341 -0.39 -3.69 18.15
N ALA A 342 -0.68 -4.24 19.33
CA ALA A 342 -0.72 -5.68 19.56
C ALA A 342 -1.84 -6.36 18.76
N ILE A 343 -3.03 -5.74 18.66
CA ILE A 343 -4.13 -6.23 17.82
C ILE A 343 -3.73 -6.25 16.33
N ALA A 344 -2.90 -5.31 15.87
CA ALA A 344 -2.32 -5.35 14.52
C ALA A 344 -1.17 -6.38 14.36
N ASN A 345 -0.98 -7.28 15.34
CA ASN A 345 0.15 -8.21 15.41
C ASN A 345 1.52 -7.52 15.33
N ASN A 346 1.62 -6.28 15.85
CA ASN A 346 2.80 -5.42 15.77
C ASN A 346 3.28 -5.13 14.34
N ASP A 347 2.39 -5.21 13.34
CA ASP A 347 2.71 -4.84 11.96
C ASP A 347 2.53 -3.32 11.77
N PRO A 348 3.61 -2.56 11.55
CA PRO A 348 3.54 -1.10 11.41
C PRO A 348 2.75 -0.67 10.16
N ASP A 349 2.63 -1.53 9.15
CA ASP A 349 1.91 -1.21 7.91
C ASP A 349 0.39 -1.36 8.07
N PHE A 350 -0.08 -1.98 9.16
CA PHE A 350 -1.50 -2.27 9.43
C PHE A 350 -1.96 -1.69 10.78
N PHE A 351 -1.23 -0.70 11.27
CA PHE A 351 -1.51 0.02 12.49
C PHE A 351 -1.76 1.50 12.19
N PHE A 352 -2.89 2.02 12.66
CA PHE A 352 -3.33 3.39 12.38
C PHE A 352 -3.87 4.05 13.64
N MET A 353 -3.59 5.34 13.79
CA MET A 353 -3.99 6.12 14.94
C MET A 353 -4.66 7.39 14.46
N THR A 354 -5.86 7.66 14.96
CA THR A 354 -6.52 8.95 14.73
C THR A 354 -6.81 9.64 16.05
N LYS A 355 -6.28 10.85 16.20
CA LYS A 355 -6.62 11.74 17.32
C LYS A 355 -7.85 12.63 17.00
N PHE A 356 -8.22 12.73 15.73
CA PHE A 356 -9.23 13.66 15.24
C PHE A 356 -10.15 13.00 14.21
N ASN A 357 -11.45 13.20 14.35
CA ASN A 357 -12.45 12.59 13.46
C ASN A 357 -12.22 12.93 11.97
N GLU A 358 -11.70 14.13 11.66
CA GLU A 358 -11.38 14.54 10.28
C GLU A 358 -10.23 13.74 9.66
N ALA A 359 -9.17 13.49 10.44
CA ALA A 359 -8.02 12.69 10.00
C ALA A 359 -8.42 11.25 9.66
N LEU A 360 -9.46 10.72 10.30
CA LEU A 360 -9.94 9.37 10.01
C LEU A 360 -10.39 9.23 8.55
N LYS A 361 -11.12 10.21 8.02
CA LYS A 361 -11.61 10.18 6.63
C LYS A 361 -10.46 10.10 5.63
N GLU A 362 -9.37 10.81 5.88
CA GLU A 362 -8.17 10.82 5.03
C GLU A 362 -7.37 9.53 5.20
N GLN A 363 -7.25 9.03 6.44
CA GLN A 363 -6.59 7.75 6.72
C GLN A 363 -7.29 6.58 6.03
N ILE A 364 -8.62 6.60 5.86
CA ILE A 364 -9.34 5.55 5.12
C ILE A 364 -8.79 5.36 3.70
N ALA A 365 -8.35 6.42 3.00
CA ALA A 365 -7.76 6.25 1.67
C ALA A 365 -6.42 5.50 1.73
N ARG A 366 -5.56 5.81 2.71
CA ARG A 366 -4.30 5.09 2.97
C ARG A 366 -4.56 3.61 3.27
N VAL A 367 -5.62 3.35 4.04
CA VAL A 367 -6.07 2.01 4.43
C VAL A 367 -6.55 1.23 3.22
N VAL A 368 -7.44 1.81 2.43
CA VAL A 368 -7.94 1.22 1.18
C VAL A 368 -6.78 0.88 0.25
N ARG A 369 -5.83 1.81 0.05
CA ARG A 369 -4.62 1.57 -0.75
C ARG A 369 -3.85 0.34 -0.25
N ARG A 370 -3.65 0.22 1.06
CA ARG A 370 -2.97 -0.93 1.66
C ARG A 370 -3.75 -2.24 1.52
N MET A 371 -5.09 -2.19 1.62
CA MET A 371 -5.96 -3.36 1.51
C MET A 371 -5.99 -3.93 0.10
N LYS A 372 -6.11 -3.06 -0.90
CA LYS A 372 -6.07 -3.43 -2.32
C LYS A 372 -4.74 -4.05 -2.74
N SER A 373 -3.68 -3.84 -1.95
CA SER A 373 -2.36 -4.38 -2.21
C SER A 373 -2.06 -5.66 -1.44
N VAL A 374 -2.95 -6.14 -0.58
CA VAL A 374 -2.76 -7.44 0.09
C VAL A 374 -2.86 -8.55 -0.96
N PRO A 375 -1.83 -9.38 -1.13
CA PRO A 375 -1.80 -10.35 -2.19
C PRO A 375 -2.76 -11.51 -1.94
N GLN A 376 -3.39 -11.98 -3.02
CA GLN A 376 -4.01 -13.30 -3.09
C GLN A 376 -2.93 -14.39 -2.93
N THR A 377 -3.23 -15.48 -2.22
CA THR A 377 -2.29 -16.58 -1.93
C THR A 377 -2.73 -17.90 -2.59
N PRO A 378 -2.84 -17.95 -3.93
CA PRO A 378 -3.33 -19.16 -4.60
C PRO A 378 -2.34 -20.32 -4.48
N MET A 379 -2.88 -21.53 -4.49
CA MET A 379 -2.06 -22.75 -4.49
C MET A 379 -1.46 -23.03 -5.87
N VAL A 380 -0.32 -23.71 -5.90
CA VAL A 380 0.22 -24.24 -7.14
C VAL A 380 -0.76 -25.27 -7.73
N GLY A 381 -1.01 -25.19 -9.03
CA GLY A 381 -2.05 -25.96 -9.72
C GLY A 381 -3.38 -25.22 -9.85
N SER A 382 -3.56 -24.08 -9.17
CA SER A 382 -4.76 -23.27 -9.31
C SER A 382 -4.81 -22.51 -10.65
N GLU A 383 -6.04 -22.28 -11.11
CA GLU A 383 -6.36 -21.38 -12.21
C GLU A 383 -7.28 -20.28 -11.65
N MET A 384 -7.00 -19.03 -11.99
CA MET A 384 -7.78 -17.88 -11.55
C MET A 384 -8.12 -16.97 -12.72
N THR A 385 -9.21 -16.26 -12.56
CA THR A 385 -9.69 -15.24 -13.48
C THR A 385 -9.88 -13.92 -12.76
N GLU A 386 -9.55 -12.83 -13.45
CA GLU A 386 -9.70 -11.47 -12.98
C GLU A 386 -10.31 -10.59 -14.07
N THR A 387 -11.14 -9.64 -13.64
CA THR A 387 -11.56 -8.52 -14.49
C THR A 387 -10.97 -7.24 -13.93
N MET A 388 -10.13 -6.57 -14.71
CA MET A 388 -9.60 -5.25 -14.39
C MET A 388 -10.33 -4.21 -15.23
N LYS A 389 -11.15 -3.40 -14.56
CA LYS A 389 -12.07 -2.45 -15.21
C LYS A 389 -11.36 -1.22 -15.74
N ARG A 390 -10.18 -0.91 -15.21
CA ARG A 390 -9.41 0.30 -15.57
C ARG A 390 -8.01 -0.07 -16.03
N ALA A 391 -7.46 0.80 -16.89
CA ALA A 391 -6.02 0.80 -17.13
C ALA A 391 -5.26 1.10 -15.83
N SER A 392 -4.09 0.52 -15.69
CA SER A 392 -3.22 0.57 -14.51
C SER A 392 -3.81 -0.03 -13.23
N GLU A 393 -4.99 -0.66 -13.31
CA GLU A 393 -5.51 -1.44 -12.20
C GLU A 393 -4.61 -2.67 -11.96
N LYS A 394 -4.39 -3.01 -10.69
CA LYS A 394 -3.44 -4.04 -10.29
C LYS A 394 -4.09 -5.20 -9.54
N ARG A 395 -3.48 -6.38 -9.65
CA ARG A 395 -3.80 -7.58 -8.87
C ARG A 395 -2.52 -8.16 -8.28
N TYR A 396 -2.55 -8.40 -6.99
CA TYR A 396 -1.37 -8.83 -6.23
C TYR A 396 -1.53 -10.30 -5.87
N TYR A 397 -0.46 -11.07 -6.05
CA TYR A 397 -0.39 -12.48 -5.72
C TYR A 397 0.89 -12.80 -4.97
N ARG A 398 0.83 -13.81 -4.11
CA ARG A 398 1.98 -14.40 -3.45
C ARG A 398 1.88 -15.91 -3.58
N VAL A 399 2.92 -16.51 -4.15
CA VAL A 399 2.92 -17.94 -4.46
C VAL A 399 4.21 -18.55 -3.93
N ARG A 400 4.09 -19.66 -3.19
CA ARG A 400 5.27 -20.42 -2.76
C ARG A 400 5.90 -21.16 -3.94
N VAL A 401 7.18 -20.92 -4.18
CA VAL A 401 7.90 -21.49 -5.33
C VAL A 401 8.46 -22.89 -4.99
N PRO A 402 8.04 -23.95 -5.72
CA PRO A 402 8.58 -25.31 -5.57
C PRO A 402 10.08 -25.42 -5.86
N GLU A 403 10.69 -26.57 -5.55
CA GLU A 403 12.13 -26.81 -5.78
C GLU A 403 12.53 -26.81 -7.24
N ASN A 404 11.63 -27.25 -8.11
CA ASN A 404 11.82 -27.24 -9.56
C ASN A 404 11.38 -25.92 -10.22
N GLY A 405 11.02 -24.90 -9.45
CA GLY A 405 10.52 -23.61 -9.95
C GLY A 405 9.02 -23.59 -10.21
N LEU A 406 8.55 -22.51 -10.84
CA LEU A 406 7.13 -22.22 -11.07
C LEU A 406 6.95 -21.74 -12.51
N THR A 407 5.92 -22.20 -13.22
CA THR A 407 5.50 -21.59 -14.49
C THR A 407 4.16 -20.90 -14.32
N ILE A 408 4.10 -19.64 -14.73
CA ILE A 408 2.86 -18.85 -14.82
C ILE A 408 2.41 -18.82 -16.27
N HIS A 409 1.21 -19.29 -16.54
CA HIS A 409 0.53 -19.13 -17.83
C HIS A 409 -0.46 -17.97 -17.73
N LEU A 410 -0.19 -16.89 -18.47
CA LEU A 410 -1.04 -15.70 -18.53
C LEU A 410 -1.79 -15.67 -19.87
N ILE A 411 -3.11 -15.70 -19.81
CA ILE A 411 -3.98 -15.72 -21.00
C ILE A 411 -4.87 -14.49 -20.93
N ASN A 412 -4.65 -13.54 -21.85
CA ASN A 412 -5.52 -12.38 -22.02
C ASN A 412 -6.67 -12.79 -22.94
N GLU A 413 -7.87 -12.97 -22.42
CA GLU A 413 -9.05 -13.27 -23.27
C GLU A 413 -9.69 -11.97 -23.79
N LYS A 414 -9.50 -10.87 -23.06
CA LYS A 414 -9.88 -9.52 -23.49
C LYS A 414 -8.89 -8.50 -22.96
N GLY A 415 -8.56 -7.50 -23.78
CA GLY A 415 -7.63 -6.43 -23.42
C GLY A 415 -6.20 -6.94 -23.29
N ALA A 416 -5.37 -6.17 -22.60
CA ALA A 416 -3.95 -6.48 -22.42
C ALA A 416 -3.54 -6.33 -20.96
N THR A 417 -2.82 -7.33 -20.47
CA THR A 417 -2.20 -7.31 -19.14
C THR A 417 -0.71 -7.63 -19.24
N ARG A 418 0.05 -7.04 -18.33
CA ARG A 418 1.46 -7.35 -18.07
C ARG A 418 1.62 -7.70 -16.61
N GLY A 419 2.64 -8.46 -16.27
CA GLY A 419 2.96 -8.72 -14.88
C GLY A 419 4.40 -8.46 -14.52
N PHE A 420 4.66 -8.29 -13.24
CA PHE A 420 5.98 -8.13 -12.66
C PHE A 420 6.09 -9.11 -11.50
N TRP A 421 7.25 -9.73 -11.34
CA TRP A 421 7.48 -10.64 -10.21
C TRP A 421 8.81 -10.35 -9.55
N ALA A 422 8.88 -10.61 -8.25
CA ALA A 422 10.11 -10.50 -7.47
C ALA A 422 10.12 -11.42 -6.24
N TYR A 423 11.32 -11.79 -5.81
CA TYR A 423 11.62 -12.46 -4.54
C TYR A 423 11.84 -11.48 -3.39
N THR A 424 11.43 -10.23 -3.58
CA THR A 424 11.48 -9.19 -2.55
C THR A 424 10.66 -9.60 -1.32
N PRO A 425 11.02 -9.10 -0.12
CA PRO A 425 10.17 -9.24 1.04
C PRO A 425 8.74 -8.80 0.72
N ALA A 426 7.75 -9.46 1.33
CA ALA A 426 6.32 -9.19 1.18
C ALA A 426 5.92 -7.69 1.23
N SER A 427 6.72 -6.87 1.91
CA SER A 427 6.55 -5.43 2.02
C SER A 427 6.89 -4.67 0.72
N GLU A 428 7.92 -5.10 -0.01
CA GLU A 428 8.36 -4.46 -1.26
C GLU A 428 7.68 -5.16 -2.43
N GLN A 429 6.48 -4.71 -2.78
CA GLN A 429 5.71 -5.31 -3.86
C GLN A 429 6.35 -4.96 -5.21
N PRO A 430 6.49 -5.93 -6.13
CA PRO A 430 7.02 -5.64 -7.45
C PRO A 430 6.08 -4.71 -8.20
N SER A 431 6.66 -3.92 -9.10
CA SER A 431 5.95 -2.91 -9.86
C SER A 431 6.66 -2.69 -11.19
N SER A 432 6.18 -1.75 -12.00
CA SER A 432 6.91 -1.34 -13.20
C SER A 432 8.24 -0.62 -12.89
N ALA A 433 8.51 -0.30 -11.62
CA ALA A 433 9.73 0.35 -11.14
C ALA A 433 10.69 -0.58 -10.38
N LEU A 434 10.21 -1.71 -9.85
CA LEU A 434 11.02 -2.62 -9.05
C LEU A 434 10.59 -4.08 -9.33
N PHE A 435 11.43 -4.89 -9.98
CA PHE A 435 11.08 -6.28 -10.31
C PHE A 435 12.31 -7.14 -10.66
N ASP A 436 12.20 -8.47 -10.48
CA ASP A 436 13.21 -9.44 -10.94
C ASP A 436 12.92 -9.95 -12.36
N GLY A 437 11.65 -9.96 -12.76
CA GLY A 437 11.25 -10.31 -14.12
C GLY A 437 9.84 -9.87 -14.47
N VAL A 438 9.52 -9.98 -15.76
CA VAL A 438 8.23 -9.60 -16.35
C VAL A 438 7.44 -10.85 -16.73
N LEU A 439 6.12 -10.80 -16.57
CA LEU A 439 5.17 -11.77 -17.10
C LEU A 439 4.49 -11.17 -18.33
N ALA A 440 4.60 -11.86 -19.47
CA ALA A 440 3.84 -11.53 -20.67
C ALA A 440 2.79 -12.61 -20.95
N ALA A 441 1.87 -12.34 -21.89
CA ALA A 441 0.95 -13.35 -22.37
C ALA A 441 1.70 -14.60 -22.84
N GLY A 442 1.23 -15.78 -22.44
CA GLY A 442 1.90 -17.06 -22.64
C GLY A 442 2.50 -17.62 -21.35
N ALA A 443 3.52 -18.47 -21.48
CA ALA A 443 4.16 -19.16 -20.37
C ALA A 443 5.44 -18.41 -19.93
N THR A 444 5.53 -18.08 -18.65
CA THR A 444 6.75 -17.51 -18.05
C THR A 444 7.24 -18.42 -16.93
N PHE A 445 8.48 -18.89 -17.02
CA PHE A 445 9.12 -19.68 -15.98
C PHE A 445 9.81 -18.76 -14.96
N ILE A 446 9.48 -18.95 -13.70
CA ILE A 446 10.10 -18.33 -12.53
C ILE A 446 11.00 -19.40 -11.87
N PRO A 447 12.33 -19.25 -11.93
CA PRO A 447 13.27 -20.23 -11.37
C PRO A 447 13.18 -20.24 -9.84
N PRO A 448 13.50 -21.35 -9.14
CA PRO A 448 13.53 -21.35 -7.69
C PRO A 448 14.48 -20.25 -7.15
N PRO A 449 14.15 -19.63 -6.00
CA PRO A 449 14.95 -18.57 -5.44
C PRO A 449 16.38 -19.05 -5.17
N ARG A 450 17.37 -18.18 -5.44
CA ARG A 450 18.76 -18.45 -5.05
C ARG A 450 18.86 -18.58 -3.53
N THR A 451 19.84 -19.31 -3.01
CA THR A 451 20.05 -19.64 -1.58
C THR A 451 20.09 -18.45 -0.60
N ARG A 452 20.04 -17.20 -1.09
CA ARG A 452 20.00 -15.96 -0.31
C ARG A 452 18.64 -15.24 -0.30
N ALA A 453 17.59 -15.79 -0.91
CA ALA A 453 16.28 -15.14 -0.90
C ALA A 453 15.66 -15.14 0.51
N PRO A 454 15.00 -14.04 0.91
CA PRO A 454 14.40 -13.91 2.24
C PRO A 454 13.19 -14.84 2.46
N SER A 455 12.58 -15.32 1.37
CA SER A 455 11.47 -16.26 1.36
C SER A 455 11.54 -17.17 0.13
N ARG A 456 10.85 -18.32 0.19
CA ARG A 456 10.56 -19.12 -1.01
C ARG A 456 9.32 -18.66 -1.76
N ASP A 457 8.64 -17.62 -1.26
CA ASP A 457 7.49 -17.04 -1.92
C ASP A 457 7.95 -16.01 -2.95
N VAL A 458 7.31 -16.04 -4.13
CA VAL A 458 7.40 -14.98 -5.13
C VAL A 458 6.16 -14.11 -5.02
N THR A 459 6.36 -12.79 -5.05
CA THR A 459 5.25 -11.84 -5.21
C THR A 459 5.09 -11.54 -6.69
N ILE A 460 3.85 -11.52 -7.16
CA ILE A 460 3.49 -11.23 -8.55
C ILE A 460 2.47 -10.10 -8.54
N VAL A 461 2.66 -9.11 -9.42
CA VAL A 461 1.68 -8.06 -9.67
C VAL A 461 1.28 -8.13 -11.14
N LEU A 462 0.00 -8.34 -11.40
CA LEU A 462 -0.58 -8.13 -12.73
C LEU A 462 -1.11 -6.71 -12.81
N GLU A 463 -0.91 -6.07 -13.94
CA GLU A 463 -1.34 -4.71 -14.23
C GLU A 463 -2.03 -4.68 -15.59
N SER A 464 -3.22 -4.10 -15.64
CA SER A 464 -3.92 -3.89 -16.89
C SER A 464 -3.34 -2.72 -17.67
N SER A 465 -3.14 -2.89 -18.98
CA SER A 465 -2.76 -1.78 -19.88
C SER A 465 -3.99 -1.07 -20.46
N GLU A 466 -5.15 -1.71 -20.41
CA GLU A 466 -6.41 -1.24 -21.00
C GLU A 466 -7.58 -1.39 -20.01
N PRO A 467 -8.67 -0.60 -20.14
CA PRO A 467 -9.88 -0.86 -19.37
C PRO A 467 -10.58 -2.17 -19.79
N ASP A 468 -11.39 -2.72 -18.88
CA ASP A 468 -12.16 -3.96 -19.07
C ASP A 468 -11.35 -5.17 -19.56
N SER A 469 -10.10 -5.29 -19.12
CA SER A 469 -9.25 -6.45 -19.40
C SER A 469 -9.71 -7.67 -18.61
N PHE A 470 -9.85 -8.80 -19.30
CA PHE A 470 -10.17 -10.09 -18.70
C PHE A 470 -8.99 -11.04 -18.88
N VAL A 471 -8.43 -11.48 -17.76
CA VAL A 471 -7.22 -12.29 -17.73
C VAL A 471 -7.45 -13.56 -16.93
N ARG A 472 -6.87 -14.64 -17.46
CA ARG A 472 -6.78 -15.93 -16.79
C ARG A 472 -5.33 -16.23 -16.48
N MET A 473 -5.03 -16.55 -15.23
CA MET A 473 -3.71 -16.95 -14.76
C MET A 473 -3.73 -18.38 -14.24
N LYS A 474 -2.87 -19.24 -14.79
CA LYS A 474 -2.68 -20.62 -14.32
C LYS A 474 -1.28 -20.82 -13.79
N ILE A 475 -1.20 -21.45 -12.61
CA ILE A 475 0.04 -21.63 -11.87
C ILE A 475 0.43 -23.10 -11.90
N VAL A 476 1.62 -23.43 -12.39
CA VAL A 476 2.09 -24.82 -12.56
C VAL A 476 3.47 -25.00 -11.93
N ALA A 477 3.71 -26.14 -11.28
CA ALA A 477 5.03 -26.48 -10.74
C ALA A 477 6.02 -26.85 -11.85
N GLY A 478 7.27 -26.41 -11.72
CA GLY A 478 8.33 -26.73 -12.66
C GLY A 478 8.27 -25.96 -13.98
N ALA A 479 9.22 -26.25 -14.87
CA ALA A 479 9.23 -25.75 -16.23
C ALA A 479 8.22 -26.52 -17.09
N THR A 480 7.39 -25.83 -17.87
CA THR A 480 6.53 -26.50 -18.85
C THR A 480 7.29 -26.72 -20.16
N THR A 481 7.38 -27.97 -20.60
CA THR A 481 8.13 -28.38 -21.81
C THR A 481 7.32 -28.31 -23.10
N LYS A 482 6.13 -27.71 -23.09
CA LYS A 482 5.28 -27.60 -24.29
C LYS A 482 4.75 -26.19 -24.47
N ALA A 483 5.12 -25.57 -25.58
CA ALA A 483 4.40 -24.44 -26.13
C ALA A 483 2.90 -24.80 -26.24
N PRO A 484 1.97 -23.90 -25.89
CA PRO A 484 0.56 -24.18 -26.11
C PRO A 484 0.34 -24.42 -27.60
N ALA A 485 -0.29 -25.55 -27.93
CA ALA A 485 -0.78 -25.79 -29.27
C ALA A 485 -1.80 -24.70 -29.58
N VAL A 486 -1.51 -23.90 -30.60
CA VAL A 486 -2.48 -22.99 -31.21
C VAL A 486 -3.49 -23.89 -31.91
N ASN A 487 -4.72 -23.92 -31.42
CA ASN A 487 -5.87 -24.44 -32.16
C ASN A 487 -6.63 -23.26 -32.77
#